data_AF-A0A2T0FFD1-F1
#
_entry.id   AF-A0A2T0FFD1-F1
#
_cell.length_a   1.000
_cell.length_b   1.000
_cell.length_c   1.000
_cell.angle_alpha   90.00
_cell.angle_beta   90.00
_cell.angle_gamma   90.00
#
_symmetry.space_group_name_H-M   'P 1'
#
loop_
_entity.id
_entity.type
_entity.pdbx_description
1 polymer ?
#
loop_
_entity_poly.entity_id
_entity_poly.type
_entity_poly.pdbx_seq_one_letter_code
_entity_poly.pdbx_strand_id
1 'polypeptide(L)'
;MSEDYEKMRRQLKQMLARRNKVEKELEAIEDKIYIEETAYLQDAVAGNISKGFENYTKSNQNRRRPVLTDEDRIFSQSSTLLQDP
;
A
#
# COMPACT_ATOMS: atom_id res chain seq x y z
N MET A 1 11.25 38.44 -24.48
CA MET A 1 11.22 37.44 -23.38
C MET A 1 12.63 36.88 -23.25
N SER A 2 13.23 36.89 -22.06
CA SER A 2 14.61 36.42 -21.84
C SER A 2 14.72 34.90 -22.08
N GLU A 3 15.84 34.40 -22.62
CA GLU A 3 16.12 32.96 -22.78
C GLU A 3 15.99 32.20 -21.45
N ASP A 4 16.37 32.84 -20.34
CA ASP A 4 16.24 32.27 -18.99
C ASP A 4 14.78 32.03 -18.60
N TYR A 5 13.87 32.92 -19.02
CA TYR A 5 12.44 32.76 -18.75
C TYR A 5 11.88 31.52 -19.47
N GLU A 6 12.22 31.34 -20.75
CA GLU A 6 11.78 30.18 -21.51
C GLU A 6 12.39 28.88 -21.00
N LYS A 7 13.65 28.90 -20.53
CA LYS A 7 14.29 27.77 -19.87
C LYS A 7 13.56 27.40 -18.58
N MET A 8 13.31 28.37 -17.70
CA MET A 8 12.63 28.14 -16.43
C MET A 8 11.19 27.64 -16.65
N ARG A 9 10.49 28.19 -17.64
CA ARG A 9 9.14 27.76 -18.03
C ARG A 9 9.11 26.31 -18.50
N ARG A 10 10.09 25.87 -19.29
CA ARG A 10 10.21 24.46 -19.72
C ARG A 10 10.51 23.53 -18.54
N GLN A 11 11.43 23.92 -17.65
CA GLN A 11 11.75 23.14 -16.45
C GLN A 11 10.53 22.99 -15.54
N LEU A 12 9.78 24.06 -15.31
CA LEU A 12 8.54 24.01 -14.52
C LEU A 12 7.52 23.04 -15.12
N LYS A 13 7.29 23.09 -16.44
CA LYS A 13 6.39 22.15 -17.12
C LYS A 13 6.83 20.70 -16.95
N GLN A 14 8.14 20.44 -17.08
CA GLN A 14 8.70 19.10 -16.90
C GLN A 14 8.54 18.61 -15.44
N MET A 15 8.78 19.49 -14.47
CA MET A 15 8.60 19.17 -13.05
C MET A 15 7.15 18.86 -12.71
N LEU A 16 6.19 19.64 -13.23
CA LEU A 16 4.77 19.37 -13.05
C LEU A 16 4.34 18.05 -13.69
N ALA A 17 4.81 17.76 -14.91
CA ALA A 17 4.52 16.49 -15.56
C ALA A 17 5.11 15.30 -14.77
N ARG A 18 6.33 15.45 -14.24
CA ARG A 18 6.97 14.43 -13.40
C ARG A 18 6.20 14.24 -12.09
N ARG A 19 5.77 15.32 -11.43
CA ARG A 19 4.97 15.26 -10.21
C ARG A 19 3.67 14.48 -10.45
N ASN A 20 2.91 14.86 -11.47
CA ASN A 20 1.66 14.19 -11.83
C ASN A 20 1.87 12.70 -12.18
N LYS A 21 3.01 12.35 -12.79
CA LYS A 21 3.35 10.95 -13.07
C LYS A 21 3.59 10.18 -11.77
N VAL A 22 4.39 10.72 -10.86
CA VAL A 22 4.70 10.09 -9.57
C VAL A 22 3.44 9.95 -8.71
N GLU A 23 2.57 10.95 -8.69
CA GLU A 23 1.27 10.90 -7.97
C GLU A 23 0.41 9.72 -8.44
N LYS A 24 0.30 9.52 -9.77
CA LYS A 24 -0.45 8.38 -10.33
C LYS A 24 0.20 7.02 -10.06
N GLU A 25 1.54 6.97 -10.10
CA GLU A 25 2.27 5.75 -9.78
C GLU A 25 2.11 5.38 -8.31
N LEU A 26 2.09 6.37 -7.42
CA LEU A 26 1.85 6.18 -6.00
C LEU A 26 0.45 5.61 -5.75
N GLU A 27 -0.59 6.24 -6.31
CA GLU A 27 -1.99 5.78 -6.21
C GLU A 27 -2.13 4.33 -6.68
N ALA A 28 -1.54 3.99 -7.83
CA ALA A 28 -1.57 2.62 -8.35
C ALA A 28 -0.84 1.60 -7.45
N ILE A 29 0.23 2.01 -6.77
CA ILE A 29 0.95 1.16 -5.82
C ILE A 29 0.12 0.97 -4.54
N GLU A 30 -0.52 2.02 -4.05
CA GLU A 30 -1.37 1.97 -2.86
C GLU A 30 -2.56 1.02 -3.07
N ASP A 31 -3.25 1.14 -4.21
CA ASP A 31 -4.32 0.21 -4.60
C ASP A 31 -3.81 -1.24 -4.65
N LYS A 32 -2.63 -1.44 -5.26
CA LYS A 32 -2.03 -2.76 -5.37
C LYS A 32 -1.70 -3.35 -3.99
N ILE A 33 -1.13 -2.56 -3.09
CA ILE A 33 -0.83 -2.99 -1.72
C ILE A 33 -2.12 -3.45 -1.03
N TYR A 34 -3.19 -2.66 -1.11
CA TYR A 34 -4.46 -2.98 -0.48
C TYR A 34 -5.06 -4.30 -0.99
N ILE A 35 -5.04 -4.51 -2.31
CA ILE A 35 -5.58 -5.72 -2.95
C ILE A 35 -4.77 -6.95 -2.53
N GLU A 36 -3.46 -6.90 -2.65
CA GLU A 36 -2.56 -8.02 -2.34
C GLU A 36 -2.60 -8.36 -0.84
N GLU A 37 -2.65 -7.34 0.02
CA GLU A 37 -2.78 -7.51 1.47
C GLU A 37 -4.12 -8.17 1.82
N THR A 38 -5.22 -7.77 1.17
CA THR A 38 -6.52 -8.42 1.32
C THR A 38 -6.45 -9.89 0.94
N ALA A 39 -5.88 -10.21 -0.23
CA ALA A 39 -5.76 -11.57 -0.72
C ALA A 39 -4.92 -12.44 0.23
N TYR A 40 -3.76 -11.95 0.65
CA TYR A 40 -2.87 -12.65 1.58
C TYR A 40 -3.55 -12.95 2.93
N LEU A 41 -4.21 -11.96 3.53
CA LEU A 41 -4.81 -12.12 4.86
C LEU A 41 -6.05 -13.02 4.83
N GLN A 42 -6.78 -13.08 3.72
CA GLN A 42 -7.92 -14.00 3.54
C GLN A 42 -7.48 -15.47 3.48
N ASP A 43 -6.32 -15.75 2.89
CA ASP A 43 -5.79 -17.12 2.73
C ASP A 43 -4.99 -17.60 3.95
N ALA A 44 -4.49 -16.69 4.77
CA ALA A 44 -3.61 -17.00 5.90
C ALA A 44 -4.35 -17.52 7.16
N VAL A 45 -4.90 -18.74 7.09
CA VAL A 45 -5.70 -19.36 8.17
C VAL A 45 -4.87 -19.80 9.38
N ALA A 46 -3.61 -20.20 9.18
CA ALA A 46 -2.76 -20.77 10.22
C ALA A 46 -1.78 -19.76 10.86
N GLY A 47 -1.82 -18.49 10.44
CA GLY A 47 -0.91 -17.45 10.90
C GLY A 47 -0.47 -16.58 9.75
N ASN A 48 -0.21 -15.31 10.05
CA ASN A 48 0.17 -14.27 9.10
C ASN A 48 1.24 -13.37 9.73
N ILE A 49 1.81 -12.48 8.91
CA ILE A 49 2.88 -11.57 9.35
C ILE A 49 2.45 -10.61 10.48
N SER A 50 1.15 -10.27 10.57
CA SER A 50 0.61 -9.36 11.59
C SER A 50 0.44 -10.05 12.96
N LYS A 51 -0.09 -11.28 13.00
CA LYS A 51 -0.44 -12.02 14.22
C LYS A 51 0.55 -13.12 14.61
N GLY A 52 1.54 -13.38 13.76
CA GLY A 52 2.54 -14.42 13.95
C GLY A 52 2.12 -15.80 13.45
N PHE A 53 3.08 -16.72 13.47
CA PHE A 53 2.99 -18.07 12.88
C PHE A 53 2.90 -19.21 13.92
N GLU A 54 2.60 -18.89 15.18
CA GLU A 54 2.57 -19.90 16.25
C GLU A 54 1.59 -21.05 16.01
N ASN A 55 0.52 -20.84 15.24
CA ASN A 55 -0.47 -21.90 14.99
C ASN A 55 0.00 -22.93 13.96
N TYR A 56 1.16 -22.74 13.32
CA TYR A 56 1.80 -23.78 12.51
C TYR A 56 2.43 -24.89 13.37
N THR A 57 2.84 -24.57 14.61
CA THR A 57 3.45 -25.56 15.52
C THR A 57 2.42 -26.25 16.43
N LYS A 58 1.25 -25.63 16.65
CA LYS A 58 0.17 -26.18 17.48
C LYS A 58 -0.82 -26.97 16.61
N SER A 59 -0.94 -28.28 16.86
CA SER A 59 -1.90 -29.19 16.20
C SER A 59 -3.35 -28.96 16.68
N ASN A 60 -3.86 -27.73 16.60
CA ASN A 60 -5.27 -27.44 16.85
C ASN A 60 -6.07 -27.68 15.57
N GLN A 61 -6.94 -28.69 15.59
CA GLN A 61 -7.75 -29.13 14.45
C GLN A 61 -9.00 -28.26 14.20
N ASN A 62 -9.39 -27.39 15.15
CA ASN A 62 -10.51 -26.47 15.00
C ASN A 62 -10.01 -25.05 14.67
N ARG A 63 -9.52 -24.83 13.45
CA ARG A 63 -9.09 -23.49 12.98
C ARG A 63 -10.26 -22.78 12.32
N ARG A 64 -10.86 -21.82 13.03
CA ARG A 64 -11.80 -20.87 12.44
C ARG A 64 -11.02 -19.84 11.63
N ARG A 65 -11.55 -19.43 10.48
CA ARG A 65 -10.95 -18.33 9.70
C ARG A 65 -10.87 -17.08 10.59
N PRO A 66 -9.71 -16.42 10.68
CA PRO A 66 -9.60 -15.18 11.42
C PRO A 66 -10.57 -14.15 10.81
N VAL A 67 -11.25 -13.39 11.66
CA VAL A 67 -11.94 -12.18 11.20
C VAL A 67 -10.86 -11.16 10.88
N LEU A 68 -10.84 -10.71 9.63
CA LEU A 68 -9.95 -9.67 9.15
C LEU A 68 -10.40 -8.33 9.73
N THR A 69 -9.53 -7.64 10.46
CA THR A 69 -9.75 -6.25 10.89
C THR A 69 -8.86 -5.30 10.10
N ASP A 70 -9.22 -4.02 10.03
CA ASP A 70 -8.38 -3.02 9.35
C ASP A 70 -7.04 -2.79 10.07
N GLU A 71 -6.98 -3.09 11.37
CA GLU A 71 -5.73 -3.11 12.15
C GLU A 71 -4.76 -4.20 11.67
N ASP A 72 -5.25 -5.27 11.05
CA ASP A 72 -4.41 -6.34 10.52
C ASP A 72 -3.66 -5.93 9.25
N ARG A 73 -4.09 -4.83 8.62
CA ARG A 73 -3.59 -4.32 7.34
C ARG A 73 -2.39 -3.41 7.51
N ILE A 74 -1.34 -3.93 8.14
CA ILE A 74 -0.16 -3.16 8.55
C ILE A 74 0.55 -2.44 7.39
N PHE A 75 0.45 -2.95 6.16
CA PHE A 75 1.06 -2.30 4.99
C PHE A 75 0.21 -1.12 4.54
N SER A 76 -1.11 -1.27 4.44
CA SER A 76 -2.01 -0.15 4.13
C SER A 76 -1.97 0.93 5.23
N GLN A 77 -1.93 0.53 6.51
CA GLN A 77 -1.82 1.44 7.66
C GLN A 77 -0.47 2.17 7.75
N SER A 78 0.54 1.75 6.97
CA SER A 78 1.82 2.46 6.91
C SER A 78 1.78 3.70 6.03
N SER A 79 0.75 3.85 5.18
CA SER A 79 0.51 5.07 4.40
C SER A 79 -0.55 5.92 5.08
N THR A 80 -0.19 7.15 5.43
CA THR A 80 -1.15 8.13 5.96
C THR A 80 -2.24 8.50 4.94
N LEU A 81 -1.94 8.35 3.65
CA LEU A 81 -2.85 8.67 2.54
C LEU A 81 -4.02 7.68 2.45
N LEU A 82 -3.78 6.43 2.82
CA LEU A 82 -4.80 5.38 2.94
C LEU A 82 -5.53 5.43 4.30
N GLN A 83 -4.91 6.05 5.31
CA GLN A 83 -5.49 6.18 6.66
C GLN A 83 -6.52 7.32 6.74
N ASP A 84 -6.28 8.43 6.04
CA ASP A 84 -7.12 9.63 6.01
C ASP A 84 -7.50 10.01 4.56
N PRO A 85 -8.56 9.41 3.97
CA PRO A 85 -8.99 9.69 2.58
C PRO A 85 -9.64 11.06 2.37
#